data_AF-A0AAE2PYK6-F1
#
_entry.id   AF-A0AAE2PYK6-F1
#
_cell.length_a   1.000
_cell.length_b   1.000
_cell.length_c   1.000
_cell.angle_alpha   90.00
_cell.angle_beta   90.00
_cell.angle_gamma   90.00
#
_symmetry.space_group_name_H-M   'P 1'
#
loop_
_entity.id
_entity.type
_entity.pdbx_description
1 polymer ?
#
loop_
_entity_poly.entity_id
_entity_poly.type
_entity_poly.pdbx_seq_one_letter_code
_entity_poly.pdbx_strand_id
1 'polypeptide(L)'
;MTCILVAHLGDEVIIAADKRVTQITQDGVKIPCGDNEEKIVRTKVGVITGAGSLAMLDPVKSFVRDNGFNSPDDVLDLILRTRDSFSEFHAESPRLHADLAETSWMFTYPTVVNDQAITRFVYFHQHHSAESLCALTEGKVMCFPGGFSLEQAQELQAELQSVVTAALDSYPTDQVRQLVASYMLTLISEVSAISETVSSTCDIALVKGNEVMIAMSSRAGDQALTFAPMALTVHD
;
A
#
# COMPACT_ATOMS: atom_id res chain seq x y z
N MET A 1 0.38 -8.34 -9.35
CA MET A 1 -0.44 -8.48 -8.12
C MET A 1 0.47 -8.38 -6.91
N THR A 2 -0.10 -8.00 -5.77
CA THR A 2 0.60 -7.52 -4.56
C THR A 2 -0.27 -7.82 -3.35
N CYS A 3 0.32 -8.02 -2.17
CA CYS A 3 -0.34 -7.91 -0.87
C CYS A 3 0.06 -6.59 -0.20
N ILE A 4 -0.91 -5.71 0.02
CA ILE A 4 -0.73 -4.49 0.83
C ILE A 4 -1.67 -4.53 2.03
N LEU A 5 -1.13 -4.38 3.23
CA LEU A 5 -1.87 -4.25 4.47
C LEU A 5 -1.61 -2.87 5.08
N VAL A 6 -2.65 -2.24 5.58
CA VAL A 6 -2.57 -0.88 6.15
C VAL A 6 -3.33 -0.84 7.47
N ALA A 7 -2.74 -0.20 8.48
CA ALA A 7 -3.39 0.11 9.74
C ALA A 7 -3.16 1.58 10.10
N HIS A 8 -4.25 2.30 10.35
CA HIS A 8 -4.20 3.68 10.81
C HIS A 8 -4.35 3.72 12.32
N LEU A 9 -3.28 4.06 13.04
CA LEU A 9 -3.19 3.99 14.50
C LEU A 9 -3.53 5.31 15.20
N GLY A 10 -4.13 6.27 14.50
CA GLY A 10 -4.38 7.63 15.01
C GLY A 10 -3.37 8.62 14.42
N ASP A 11 -2.26 8.88 15.11
CA ASP A 11 -1.22 9.80 14.63
C ASP A 11 -0.31 9.18 13.55
N GLU A 12 -0.39 7.86 13.40
CA GLU A 12 0.48 7.07 12.55
C GLU A 12 -0.25 6.13 11.61
N VAL A 13 0.44 5.76 10.54
CA VAL A 13 -0.01 4.75 9.57
C VAL A 13 1.10 3.72 9.39
N ILE A 14 0.75 2.45 9.56
CA ILE A 14 1.62 1.31 9.23
C ILE A 14 1.18 0.77 7.87
N ILE A 15 2.12 0.62 6.95
CA ILE A 15 1.89 0.05 5.61
C ILE A 15 2.87 -1.09 5.43
N ALA A 16 2.37 -2.30 5.20
CA ALA A 16 3.17 -3.45 4.82
C ALA A 16 2.89 -3.81 3.36
N ALA A 17 3.93 -4.00 2.56
CA ALA A 17 3.80 -4.39 1.15
C ALA A 17 4.76 -5.53 0.81
N ASP A 18 4.23 -6.62 0.26
CA ASP A 18 5.07 -7.75 -0.17
C ASP A 18 6.03 -7.35 -1.30
N LYS A 19 7.08 -8.13 -1.53
CA LYS A 19 8.13 -7.79 -2.52
C LYS A 19 8.01 -8.52 -3.87
N ARG A 20 6.95 -9.31 -4.11
CA ARG A 20 6.82 -10.10 -5.35
C ARG A 20 6.41 -9.25 -6.54
N VAL A 21 7.09 -9.41 -7.67
CA VAL A 21 6.64 -8.92 -8.98
C VAL A 21 6.17 -10.10 -9.80
N THR A 22 5.04 -9.92 -10.48
CA THR A 22 4.41 -10.95 -11.30
C THR A 22 4.16 -10.39 -12.69
N GLN A 23 4.64 -11.10 -13.71
CA GLN A 23 4.23 -10.88 -15.09
C GLN A 23 2.86 -11.52 -15.31
N ILE A 24 1.97 -10.80 -15.99
CA ILE A 24 0.68 -11.33 -16.43
C ILE A 24 0.73 -11.47 -17.95
N THR A 25 0.51 -12.69 -18.45
CA THR A 25 0.46 -12.94 -19.90
C THR A 25 -0.84 -12.41 -20.50
N GLN A 26 -0.93 -12.36 -21.84
CA GLN A 26 -2.17 -11.95 -22.53
C GLN A 26 -3.37 -12.84 -22.15
N ASP A 27 -3.13 -14.13 -21.88
CA ASP A 27 -4.14 -15.09 -21.44
C ASP A 27 -4.44 -15.00 -19.92
N GLY A 28 -3.83 -14.04 -19.22
CA GLY A 28 -4.03 -13.82 -17.78
C GLY A 28 -3.24 -14.75 -16.86
N VAL A 29 -2.33 -15.57 -17.40
CA VAL A 29 -1.44 -16.43 -16.60
C VAL A 29 -0.47 -15.54 -15.81
N LYS A 30 -0.33 -15.84 -14.52
CA LYS A 30 0.48 -15.09 -13.57
C LYS A 30 1.79 -15.82 -13.35
N ILE A 31 2.91 -15.17 -13.64
CA ILE A 31 4.24 -15.76 -13.55
C ILE A 31 5.09 -14.89 -12.60
N PRO A 32 5.50 -15.40 -11.43
CA PRO A 32 6.43 -14.71 -10.55
C PRO A 32 7.77 -14.42 -11.25
N CYS A 33 8.23 -13.18 -11.19
CA CYS A 33 9.47 -12.74 -11.84
C CYS A 33 10.58 -12.36 -10.84
N GLY A 34 10.23 -12.10 -9.58
CA GLY A 34 11.19 -11.75 -8.53
C GLY A 34 10.51 -11.38 -7.21
N ASP A 35 11.29 -11.36 -6.13
CA ASP A 35 10.85 -11.11 -4.75
C ASP A 35 11.63 -9.96 -4.08
N ASN A 36 12.19 -9.05 -4.87
CA ASN A 36 13.08 -7.98 -4.40
C ASN A 36 12.53 -6.57 -4.65
N GLU A 37 11.28 -6.43 -5.09
CA GLU A 37 10.73 -5.14 -5.48
C GLU A 37 10.38 -4.28 -4.26
N GLU A 38 10.76 -3.00 -4.31
CA GLU A 38 10.39 -2.01 -3.31
C GLU A 38 9.10 -1.31 -3.74
N LYS A 39 7.97 -1.73 -3.16
CA LYS A 39 6.65 -1.22 -3.58
C LYS A 39 6.25 0.08 -2.88
N ILE A 40 6.80 0.32 -1.69
CA ILE A 40 6.59 1.55 -0.92
C ILE A 40 7.64 2.55 -1.37
N VAL A 41 7.19 3.67 -1.93
CA VAL A 41 8.07 4.74 -2.43
C VAL A 41 7.96 5.95 -1.52
N ARG A 42 9.11 6.49 -1.11
CA ARG A 42 9.18 7.73 -0.34
C ARG A 42 8.76 8.91 -1.20
N THR A 43 7.89 9.77 -0.67
CA THR A 43 7.55 11.07 -1.27
C THR A 43 8.05 12.20 -0.37
N LYS A 44 8.03 13.44 -0.87
CA LYS A 44 8.42 14.63 -0.08
C LYS A 44 7.60 14.82 1.20
N VAL A 45 6.39 14.24 1.26
CA VAL A 45 5.41 14.44 2.34
C VAL A 45 4.93 13.15 2.99
N GLY A 46 5.38 11.98 2.54
CA GLY A 46 4.85 10.71 3.03
C GLY A 46 5.38 9.53 2.22
N VAL A 47 4.51 8.58 1.90
CA VAL A 47 4.81 7.48 0.98
C VAL A 47 3.68 7.30 -0.02
N ILE A 48 4.00 6.66 -1.14
CA ILE A 48 3.04 6.19 -2.14
C ILE A 48 3.31 4.72 -2.45
N THR A 49 2.25 3.94 -2.60
CA THR A 49 2.28 2.52 -2.98
C THR A 49 1.05 2.21 -3.83
N GLY A 50 0.93 0.97 -4.31
CA GLY A 50 -0.23 0.53 -5.06
C GLY A 50 -0.20 -0.95 -5.43
N ALA A 51 -1.35 -1.45 -5.85
CA ALA A 51 -1.52 -2.79 -6.37
C ALA A 51 -2.00 -2.72 -7.82
N GLY A 52 -1.62 -3.68 -8.66
CA GLY A 52 -2.05 -3.77 -10.06
C GLY A 52 -0.93 -3.61 -11.08
N SER A 53 -1.22 -2.92 -12.18
CA SER A 53 -0.33 -2.80 -13.35
C SER A 53 0.80 -1.80 -13.12
N LEU A 54 2.05 -2.25 -13.25
CA LEU A 54 3.24 -1.40 -13.15
C LEU A 54 3.21 -0.23 -14.15
N ALA A 55 2.73 -0.48 -15.38
CA ALA A 55 2.63 0.54 -16.42
C ALA A 55 1.71 1.71 -16.05
N MET A 56 0.75 1.51 -15.14
CA MET A 56 -0.07 2.58 -14.56
C MET A 56 0.49 3.10 -13.24
N LEU A 57 1.06 2.23 -12.41
CA LEU A 57 1.55 2.59 -11.08
C LEU A 57 2.81 3.46 -11.13
N ASP A 58 3.78 3.11 -11.98
CA ASP A 58 5.11 3.72 -11.98
C ASP A 58 5.14 5.17 -12.46
N PRO A 59 4.36 5.61 -13.46
CA PRO A 59 4.27 7.03 -13.82
C PRO A 59 3.82 7.90 -12.65
N VAL A 60 2.79 7.46 -11.91
CA VAL A 60 2.26 8.19 -10.75
C VAL A 60 3.27 8.19 -9.61
N LYS A 61 3.81 7.01 -9.24
CA LYS A 61 4.78 6.87 -8.15
C LYS A 61 6.03 7.71 -8.39
N SER A 62 6.58 7.66 -9.61
CA SER A 62 7.79 8.40 -9.98
C SER A 62 7.55 9.90 -9.95
N PHE A 63 6.46 10.37 -10.57
CA PHE A 63 6.14 11.80 -10.56
C PHE A 63 5.97 12.35 -9.14
N VAL A 64 5.23 11.64 -8.29
CA VAL A 64 4.96 12.04 -6.90
C VAL A 64 6.23 11.99 -6.04
N ARG A 65 7.12 11.01 -6.26
CA ARG A 65 8.44 10.94 -5.61
C ARG A 65 9.28 12.17 -5.97
N ASP A 66 9.44 12.44 -7.27
CA ASP A 66 10.40 13.41 -7.78
C ASP A 66 9.90 14.86 -7.58
N ASN A 67 8.61 15.09 -7.79
CA ASN A 67 8.02 16.43 -7.76
C ASN A 67 7.34 16.75 -6.42
N GLY A 68 6.83 15.74 -5.70
CA GLY A 68 5.90 15.96 -4.60
C GLY A 68 4.51 16.38 -5.10
N PHE A 69 3.66 16.83 -4.18
CA PHE A 69 2.32 17.35 -4.45
C PHE A 69 1.92 18.31 -3.32
N ASN A 70 0.97 19.21 -3.59
CA ASN A 70 0.47 20.17 -2.61
C ASN A 70 -0.91 19.79 -2.08
N SER A 71 -1.72 19.14 -2.91
CA SER A 71 -3.05 18.62 -2.58
C SER A 71 -3.17 17.14 -2.94
N PRO A 72 -3.90 16.31 -2.18
CA PRO A 72 -4.27 14.97 -2.63
C PRO A 72 -4.98 14.98 -3.99
N ASP A 73 -5.69 16.06 -4.33
CA ASP A 73 -6.36 16.20 -5.64
C ASP A 73 -5.36 16.27 -6.80
N ASP A 74 -4.15 16.81 -6.59
CA ASP A 74 -3.09 16.82 -7.62
C ASP A 74 -2.71 15.38 -8.01
N VAL A 75 -2.69 14.48 -7.02
CA VAL A 75 -2.38 13.06 -7.21
C VAL A 75 -3.55 12.33 -7.87
N LEU A 76 -4.80 12.67 -7.50
CA LEU A 76 -5.99 12.14 -8.15
C LEU A 76 -6.02 12.50 -9.64
N ASP A 77 -5.81 13.77 -9.99
CA ASP A 77 -5.76 14.24 -11.38
C ASP A 77 -4.66 13.53 -12.18
N LEU A 78 -3.53 13.21 -11.55
CA LEU A 78 -2.47 12.43 -12.17
C LEU A 78 -2.88 10.97 -12.38
N ILE A 79 -3.54 10.34 -11.40
CA ILE A 79 -4.08 8.98 -11.52
C ILE A 79 -5.07 8.91 -12.69
N LEU A 80 -6.04 9.82 -12.75
CA LEU A 80 -7.07 9.82 -13.78
C LEU A 80 -6.46 9.98 -15.18
N ARG A 81 -5.56 10.95 -15.37
CA ARG A 81 -4.84 11.13 -16.64
C ARG A 81 -4.01 9.91 -17.05
N THR A 82 -3.36 9.27 -16.08
CA THR A 82 -2.57 8.06 -16.32
C THR A 82 -3.47 6.90 -16.77
N ARG A 83 -4.64 6.75 -16.16
CA ARG A 83 -5.64 5.74 -16.54
C ARG A 83 -6.21 5.98 -17.93
N ASP A 84 -6.52 7.23 -18.28
CA ASP A 84 -7.02 7.58 -19.60
C ASP A 84 -5.97 7.27 -20.68
N SER A 85 -4.74 7.71 -20.45
CA SER A 85 -3.60 7.44 -21.37
C SER A 85 -3.35 5.94 -21.53
N PHE A 86 -3.40 5.18 -20.42
CA PHE A 86 -3.27 3.73 -20.46
C PHE A 86 -4.40 3.08 -21.25
N SER A 87 -5.64 3.56 -21.09
CA SER A 87 -6.80 3.06 -21.81
C SER A 87 -6.70 3.28 -23.31
N GLU A 88 -6.25 4.46 -23.73
CA GLU A 88 -6.02 4.77 -25.14
C GLU A 88 -4.91 3.90 -25.74
N PHE A 89 -3.78 3.78 -25.05
CA PHE A 89 -2.63 3.01 -25.53
C PHE A 89 -2.91 1.50 -25.59
N HIS A 90 -3.77 0.99 -24.71
CA HIS A 90 -4.11 -0.43 -24.61
C HIS A 90 -5.55 -0.75 -25.04
N ALA A 91 -6.17 0.07 -25.91
CA ALA A 91 -7.56 -0.07 -26.33
C ALA A 91 -7.91 -1.48 -26.88
N GLU A 92 -6.96 -2.11 -27.58
CA GLU A 92 -7.12 -3.45 -28.17
C GLU A 92 -6.71 -4.59 -27.22
N SER A 93 -6.28 -4.28 -25.99
CA SER A 93 -5.83 -5.28 -25.04
C SER A 93 -7.02 -6.00 -24.41
N PRO A 94 -7.10 -7.35 -24.48
CA PRO A 94 -8.15 -8.11 -23.80
C PRO A 94 -8.08 -7.99 -22.27
N ARG A 95 -6.93 -7.51 -21.74
CA ARG A 95 -6.68 -7.32 -20.32
C ARG A 95 -7.08 -5.92 -19.81
N LEU A 96 -7.39 -4.97 -20.69
CA LEU A 96 -7.56 -3.55 -20.32
C LEU A 96 -8.54 -3.36 -19.16
N HIS A 97 -9.73 -3.95 -19.23
CA HIS A 97 -10.73 -3.81 -18.18
C HIS A 97 -10.28 -4.41 -16.84
N ALA A 98 -9.62 -5.56 -16.86
CA ALA A 98 -9.11 -6.19 -15.65
C ALA A 98 -7.98 -5.35 -15.03
N ASP A 99 -7.05 -4.88 -15.85
CA ASP A 99 -5.92 -4.07 -15.37
C ASP A 99 -6.41 -2.74 -14.78
N LEU A 100 -7.39 -2.08 -15.40
CA LEU A 100 -8.01 -0.86 -14.87
C LEU A 100 -8.74 -1.09 -13.54
N ALA A 101 -9.46 -2.21 -13.42
CA ALA A 101 -10.24 -2.53 -12.22
C ALA A 101 -9.36 -2.96 -11.04
N GLU A 102 -8.29 -3.71 -11.31
CA GLU A 102 -7.37 -4.23 -10.29
C GLU A 102 -6.33 -3.19 -9.84
N THR A 103 -6.12 -2.12 -10.62
CA THR A 103 -5.09 -1.13 -10.30
C THR A 103 -5.58 -0.06 -9.34
N SER A 104 -4.87 0.06 -8.22
CA SER A 104 -5.16 0.99 -7.14
C SER A 104 -3.88 1.68 -6.64
N TRP A 105 -4.05 2.90 -6.17
CA TRP A 105 -2.97 3.73 -5.61
C TRP A 105 -3.33 4.11 -4.19
N MET A 106 -2.32 4.21 -3.35
CA MET A 106 -2.46 4.58 -1.95
C MET A 106 -1.32 5.49 -1.57
N PHE A 107 -1.59 6.51 -0.77
CA PHE A 107 -0.54 7.39 -0.31
C PHE A 107 -0.90 8.05 1.01
N THR A 108 0.16 8.53 1.68
CA THR A 108 0.05 9.30 2.91
C THR A 108 0.47 10.74 2.70
N TYR A 109 -0.09 11.63 3.50
CA TYR A 109 0.31 13.02 3.59
C TYR A 109 -0.03 13.59 4.98
N PRO A 110 0.74 14.55 5.51
CA PRO A 110 0.39 15.27 6.70
C PRO A 110 -0.72 16.28 6.38
N THR A 111 -1.58 16.52 7.34
CA THR A 111 -2.46 17.69 7.34
C THR A 111 -2.60 18.21 8.76
N VAL A 112 -3.22 19.37 8.91
CA VAL A 112 -3.50 19.97 10.22
C VAL A 112 -5.00 19.98 10.43
N VAL A 113 -5.46 19.38 11.54
CA VAL A 113 -6.85 19.42 11.96
C VAL A 113 -6.87 19.93 13.40
N ASN A 114 -7.62 21.02 13.65
CA ASN A 114 -7.68 21.66 14.97
C ASN A 114 -6.29 21.96 15.55
N ASP A 115 -5.39 22.54 14.74
CA ASP A 115 -3.99 22.84 15.08
C ASP A 115 -3.11 21.63 15.42
N GLN A 116 -3.61 20.42 15.23
CA GLN A 116 -2.86 19.18 15.42
C GLN A 116 -2.43 18.60 14.07
N ALA A 117 -1.12 18.34 13.93
CA ALA A 117 -0.59 17.62 12.79
C ALA A 117 -1.03 16.15 12.86
N ILE A 118 -1.64 15.67 11.78
CA ILE A 118 -2.11 14.29 11.65
C ILE A 118 -1.62 13.69 10.34
N THR A 119 -1.43 12.37 10.32
CA THR A 119 -1.10 11.62 9.11
C THR A 119 -2.39 11.12 8.48
N ARG A 120 -2.67 11.49 7.22
CA ARG A 120 -3.78 10.92 6.47
C ARG A 120 -3.29 9.77 5.61
N PHE A 121 -4.15 8.76 5.44
CA PHE A 121 -4.03 7.74 4.41
C PHE A 121 -5.22 7.85 3.47
N VAL A 122 -4.92 7.98 2.18
CA VAL A 122 -5.93 8.02 1.11
C VAL A 122 -5.58 7.03 0.03
N TYR A 123 -6.58 6.60 -0.73
CA TYR A 123 -6.42 5.65 -1.79
C TYR A 123 -7.44 5.88 -2.90
N PHE A 124 -7.07 5.45 -4.11
CA PHE A 124 -7.95 5.34 -5.26
C PHE A 124 -8.17 3.85 -5.55
N HIS A 125 -9.44 3.45 -5.61
CA HIS A 125 -9.82 2.12 -6.06
C HIS A 125 -11.15 2.21 -6.82
N GLN A 126 -11.18 1.76 -8.08
CA GLN A 126 -12.31 1.99 -8.99
C GLN A 126 -13.64 1.44 -8.45
N HIS A 127 -13.63 0.33 -7.71
CA HIS A 127 -14.84 -0.22 -7.08
C HIS A 127 -15.39 0.61 -5.91
N HIS A 128 -14.59 1.49 -5.31
CA HIS A 128 -15.03 2.36 -4.21
C HIS A 128 -15.38 3.76 -4.72
N SER A 129 -14.60 4.29 -5.66
CA SER A 129 -14.89 5.53 -6.36
C SER A 129 -14.19 5.56 -7.71
N ALA A 130 -14.88 6.09 -8.72
CA ALA A 130 -14.33 6.29 -10.06
C ALA A 130 -13.64 7.67 -10.23
N GLU A 131 -13.99 8.64 -9.39
CA GLU A 131 -13.63 10.06 -9.59
C GLU A 131 -13.12 10.73 -8.31
N SER A 132 -12.96 10.00 -7.21
CA SER A 132 -12.50 10.59 -5.95
C SER A 132 -11.59 9.65 -5.16
N LEU A 133 -10.80 10.27 -4.30
CA LEU A 133 -10.02 9.55 -3.30
C LEU A 133 -10.90 9.14 -2.13
N CYS A 134 -10.68 7.93 -1.64
CA CYS A 134 -11.25 7.46 -0.39
C CYS A 134 -10.22 7.64 0.73
N ALA A 135 -10.70 7.94 1.93
CA ALA A 135 -9.85 8.04 3.13
C ALA A 135 -10.02 6.80 4.01
N LEU A 136 -8.92 6.31 4.59
CA LEU A 136 -8.99 5.37 5.69
C LEU A 136 -9.11 6.17 6.98
N THR A 137 -10.10 5.89 7.82
CA THR A 137 -10.28 6.61 9.08
C THR A 137 -9.35 6.06 10.17
N GLU A 138 -9.08 6.89 11.17
CA GLU A 138 -8.30 6.49 12.34
C GLU A 138 -8.88 5.24 13.02
N GLY A 139 -8.00 4.37 13.50
CA GLY A 139 -8.33 3.08 14.11
C GLY A 139 -8.81 2.01 13.11
N LYS A 140 -8.84 2.31 11.81
CA LYS A 140 -9.26 1.36 10.77
C LYS A 140 -8.09 0.76 10.01
N VAL A 141 -8.36 -0.38 9.40
CA VAL A 141 -7.41 -1.16 8.62
C VAL A 141 -7.94 -1.38 7.20
N MET A 142 -7.03 -1.71 6.30
CA MET A 142 -7.33 -1.97 4.90
C MET A 142 -6.40 -3.04 4.35
N CYS A 143 -6.94 -3.98 3.59
CA CYS A 143 -6.19 -5.13 3.09
C CYS A 143 -6.44 -5.33 1.61
N PHE A 144 -5.38 -5.47 0.83
CA PHE A 144 -5.41 -5.83 -0.59
C PHE A 144 -4.59 -7.11 -0.81
N PRO A 145 -5.11 -8.29 -0.41
CA PRO A 145 -4.41 -9.55 -0.56
C PRO A 145 -4.51 -10.07 -2.00
N GLY A 146 -3.43 -9.94 -2.77
CA GLY A 146 -3.36 -10.42 -4.15
C GLY A 146 -3.64 -11.92 -4.26
N GLY A 147 -4.60 -12.31 -5.09
CA GLY A 147 -4.96 -13.71 -5.35
C GLY A 147 -6.05 -14.27 -4.44
N PHE A 148 -6.59 -13.46 -3.51
CA PHE A 148 -7.71 -13.86 -2.65
C PHE A 148 -9.06 -13.51 -3.30
N SER A 149 -10.11 -14.23 -2.92
CA SER A 149 -11.49 -13.84 -3.18
C SER A 149 -11.88 -12.63 -2.30
N LEU A 150 -13.01 -11.98 -2.62
CA LEU A 150 -13.55 -10.89 -1.80
C LEU A 150 -13.83 -11.34 -0.35
N GLU A 151 -14.38 -12.55 -0.17
CA GLU A 151 -14.68 -13.11 1.15
C GLU A 151 -13.41 -13.33 1.97
N GLN A 152 -12.38 -13.95 1.37
CA GLN A 152 -11.09 -14.15 2.02
C GLN A 152 -10.41 -12.83 2.38
N ALA A 153 -10.53 -11.82 1.50
CA ALA A 153 -9.99 -10.48 1.77
C ALA A 153 -10.71 -9.80 2.94
N GLN A 154 -12.04 -9.97 3.05
CA GLN A 154 -12.84 -9.45 4.16
C GLN A 154 -12.53 -10.14 5.48
N GLU A 155 -12.33 -11.46 5.48
CA GLU A 155 -11.91 -12.23 6.66
C GLU A 155 -10.54 -11.74 7.16
N LEU A 156 -9.56 -11.66 6.26
CA LEU A 156 -8.21 -11.15 6.60
C LEU A 156 -8.25 -9.71 7.12
N GLN A 157 -9.11 -8.85 6.55
CA GLN A 157 -9.31 -7.49 7.06
C GLN A 157 -9.94 -7.48 8.45
N ALA A 158 -10.92 -8.35 8.71
CA ALA A 158 -11.57 -8.46 10.02
C ALA A 158 -10.59 -8.93 11.11
N GLU A 159 -9.71 -9.89 10.77
CA GLU A 159 -8.64 -10.36 11.66
C GLU A 159 -7.68 -9.22 12.04
N LEU A 160 -7.14 -8.50 11.04
CA LEU A 160 -6.27 -7.36 11.30
C LEU A 160 -6.99 -6.26 12.09
N GLN A 161 -8.27 -6.00 11.79
CA GLN A 161 -9.07 -4.99 12.49
C GLN A 161 -9.26 -5.35 13.96
N SER A 162 -9.51 -6.62 14.27
CA SER A 162 -9.65 -7.11 15.64
C SER A 162 -8.37 -6.86 16.45
N VAL A 163 -7.22 -7.20 15.87
CA VAL A 163 -5.90 -6.98 16.51
C VAL A 163 -5.62 -5.51 16.72
N VAL A 164 -5.81 -4.66 15.71
CA VAL A 164 -5.58 -3.21 15.83
C VAL A 164 -6.48 -2.59 16.89
N THR A 165 -7.76 -2.98 16.93
CA THR A 165 -8.73 -2.45 17.91
C THR A 165 -8.31 -2.82 19.32
N ALA A 166 -8.04 -4.10 19.58
CA ALA A 166 -7.60 -4.57 20.89
C ALA A 166 -6.26 -3.95 21.31
N ALA A 167 -5.35 -3.73 20.36
CA ALA A 167 -4.04 -3.15 20.62
C ALA A 167 -4.14 -1.70 21.07
N LEU A 168 -4.91 -0.87 20.34
CA LEU A 168 -5.12 0.53 20.64
C LEU A 168 -5.80 0.75 22.01
N ASP A 169 -6.68 -0.17 22.41
CA ASP A 169 -7.37 -0.09 23.71
C ASP A 169 -6.48 -0.48 24.90
N SER A 170 -5.43 -1.28 24.66
CA SER A 170 -4.73 -2.02 25.75
C SER A 170 -3.27 -1.65 25.94
N TYR A 171 -2.61 -1.03 24.95
CA TYR A 171 -1.16 -0.85 24.98
C TYR A 171 -0.71 0.58 24.64
N PRO A 172 0.46 1.01 25.14
CA PRO A 172 1.12 2.23 24.67
C PRO A 172 1.51 2.16 23.18
N THR A 173 1.61 3.31 22.52
CA THR A 173 1.86 3.44 21.08
C THR A 173 3.02 2.57 20.57
N ASP A 174 4.19 2.55 21.23
CA ASP A 174 5.35 1.76 20.79
C ASP A 174 5.07 0.25 20.77
N GLN A 175 4.30 -0.26 21.74
CA GLN A 175 3.92 -1.66 21.80
C GLN A 175 2.85 -1.98 20.74
N VAL A 176 1.92 -1.05 20.50
CA VAL A 176 0.93 -1.19 19.39
C VAL A 176 1.65 -1.33 18.06
N ARG A 177 2.64 -0.48 17.77
CA ARG A 177 3.42 -0.55 16.51
C ARG A 177 4.03 -1.92 16.29
N GLN A 178 4.76 -2.43 17.27
CA GLN A 178 5.45 -3.71 17.15
C GLN A 178 4.47 -4.88 17.00
N LEU A 179 3.38 -4.87 17.77
CA LEU A 179 2.37 -5.92 17.74
C LEU A 179 1.64 -5.94 16.39
N VAL A 180 1.18 -4.78 15.91
CA VAL A 180 0.46 -4.67 14.63
C VAL A 180 1.38 -5.02 13.46
N ALA A 181 2.63 -4.51 13.44
CA ALA A 181 3.58 -4.82 12.38
C ALA A 181 3.94 -6.32 12.35
N SER A 182 4.15 -6.93 13.52
CA SER A 182 4.41 -8.38 13.62
C SER A 182 3.22 -9.20 13.14
N TYR A 183 2.00 -8.77 13.45
CA TYR A 183 0.80 -9.46 12.98
C TYR A 183 0.59 -9.32 11.47
N MET A 184 0.86 -8.13 10.89
CA MET A 184 0.86 -7.93 9.44
C MET A 184 1.85 -8.87 8.73
N LEU A 185 3.03 -9.13 9.32
CA LEU A 185 3.98 -10.11 8.77
C LEU A 185 3.40 -11.52 8.73
N THR A 186 2.74 -11.94 9.80
CA THR A 186 2.05 -13.24 9.86
C THR A 186 1.00 -13.34 8.76
N LEU A 187 0.13 -12.34 8.63
CA LEU A 187 -0.92 -12.33 7.61
C LEU A 187 -0.34 -12.35 6.18
N ILE A 188 0.71 -11.57 5.89
CA ILE A 188 1.38 -11.61 4.58
C ILE A 188 1.97 -13.00 4.32
N SER A 189 2.59 -13.63 5.32
CA SER A 189 3.11 -14.99 5.21
C SER A 189 2.00 -15.99 4.90
N GLU A 190 0.84 -15.91 5.56
CA GLU A 190 -0.32 -16.76 5.29
C GLU A 190 -0.87 -16.55 3.88
N VAL A 191 -0.99 -15.30 3.44
CA VAL A 191 -1.38 -14.96 2.06
C VAL A 191 -0.40 -15.57 1.05
N SER A 192 0.90 -15.47 1.31
CA SER A 192 1.95 -16.01 0.43
C SER A 192 1.94 -17.54 0.33
N ALA A 193 1.45 -18.23 1.38
CA ALA A 193 1.30 -19.69 1.36
C ALA A 193 0.15 -20.16 0.46
N ILE A 194 -0.82 -19.27 0.19
CA ILE A 194 -2.00 -19.54 -0.64
C ILE A 194 -1.82 -18.98 -2.05
N SER A 195 -1.22 -17.80 -2.19
CA SER A 195 -1.08 -17.06 -3.44
C SER A 195 0.36 -17.03 -3.93
N GLU A 196 0.61 -17.65 -5.09
CA GLU A 196 1.91 -17.64 -5.77
C GLU A 196 2.37 -16.25 -6.21
N THR A 197 1.51 -15.23 -6.13
CA THR A 197 1.81 -13.86 -6.57
C THR A 197 2.17 -12.92 -5.42
N VAL A 198 2.26 -13.44 -4.20
CA VAL A 198 2.63 -12.69 -3.00
C VAL A 198 3.90 -13.30 -2.41
N SER A 199 4.86 -12.44 -2.06
CA SER A 199 6.05 -12.85 -1.32
C SER A 199 5.75 -12.97 0.18
N SER A 200 6.38 -13.92 0.86
CA SER A 200 6.40 -13.97 2.33
C SER A 200 7.32 -12.91 2.95
N THR A 201 8.10 -12.22 2.12
CA THR A 201 8.96 -11.10 2.51
C THR A 201 8.28 -9.80 2.13
N CYS A 202 8.26 -8.84 3.06
CA CYS A 202 7.66 -7.52 2.83
C CYS A 202 8.55 -6.39 3.36
N ASP A 203 8.27 -5.18 2.88
CA ASP A 203 8.75 -3.95 3.52
C ASP A 203 7.61 -3.38 4.37
N ILE A 204 7.96 -2.83 5.54
CA ILE A 204 7.01 -2.20 6.46
C ILE A 204 7.40 -0.75 6.68
N ALA A 205 6.54 0.18 6.28
CA ALA A 205 6.70 1.60 6.56
C ALA A 205 5.86 2.03 7.77
N LEU A 206 6.46 2.82 8.64
CA LEU A 206 5.80 3.60 9.69
C LEU A 206 5.82 5.06 9.26
N VAL A 207 4.66 5.68 9.15
CA VAL A 207 4.50 7.06 8.70
C VAL A 207 3.89 7.90 9.82
N LYS A 208 4.60 8.96 10.23
CA LYS A 208 4.12 9.97 11.19
C LYS A 208 4.38 11.38 10.66
N GLY A 209 3.35 12.02 10.15
CA GLY A 209 3.44 13.30 9.45
C GLY A 209 4.40 13.17 8.27
N ASN A 210 5.50 13.93 8.30
CA ASN A 210 6.56 13.84 7.30
C ASN A 210 7.63 12.79 7.64
N GLU A 211 7.65 12.22 8.83
CA GLU A 211 8.65 11.21 9.20
C GLU A 211 8.22 9.85 8.65
N VAL A 212 9.14 9.18 7.97
CA VAL A 212 8.93 7.83 7.45
C VAL A 212 10.10 6.96 7.86
N MET A 213 9.78 5.90 8.59
CA MET A 213 10.71 4.84 8.95
C MET A 213 10.33 3.58 8.19
N ILE A 214 11.31 2.79 7.77
CA ILE A 214 11.08 1.54 7.03
C ILE A 214 11.89 0.40 7.62
N ALA A 215 11.25 -0.75 7.76
CA ALA A 215 11.90 -2.03 7.98
C ALA A 215 11.88 -2.79 6.64
N MET A 216 13.07 -3.02 6.08
CA MET A 216 13.22 -3.64 4.77
C MET A 216 13.28 -5.15 4.88
N SER A 217 12.67 -5.85 3.92
CA SER A 217 12.79 -7.30 3.75
C SER A 217 12.50 -8.12 5.01
N SER A 218 11.46 -7.73 5.75
CA SER A 218 11.01 -8.38 6.98
C SER A 218 10.16 -9.63 6.69
N ARG A 219 10.14 -10.57 7.63
CA ARG A 219 9.43 -11.86 7.54
C ARG A 219 8.72 -12.22 8.83
N ALA A 220 7.69 -13.07 8.73
CA ALA A 220 7.04 -13.64 9.90
C ALA A 220 8.07 -14.42 10.75
N GLY A 221 8.07 -14.15 12.06
CA GLY A 221 9.00 -14.75 13.03
C GLY A 221 10.28 -13.95 13.28
N ASP A 222 10.49 -12.82 12.62
CA ASP A 222 11.60 -11.91 12.94
C ASP A 222 11.49 -11.41 14.39
N GLN A 223 12.55 -11.60 15.18
CA GLN A 223 12.53 -11.32 16.63
C GLN A 223 12.43 -9.82 16.96
N ALA A 224 12.92 -8.96 16.06
CA ALA A 224 12.83 -7.51 16.21
C ALA A 224 12.86 -6.83 14.84
N LEU A 225 11.84 -6.03 14.55
CA LEU A 225 11.82 -5.15 13.38
C LEU A 225 12.76 -3.98 13.59
N THR A 226 13.77 -3.87 12.73
CA THR A 226 14.69 -2.72 12.75
C THR A 226 14.20 -1.68 11.76
N PHE A 227 13.66 -0.58 12.29
CA PHE A 227 13.20 0.55 11.50
C PHE A 227 14.32 1.57 11.32
N ALA A 228 14.57 1.98 10.07
CA ALA A 228 15.52 3.03 9.73
C ALA A 228 14.81 4.18 8.99
N PRO A 229 15.30 5.42 9.06
CA PRO A 229 14.75 6.51 8.27
C PRO A 229 14.77 6.20 6.78
N MET A 230 13.64 6.36 6.10
CA MET A 230 13.54 6.13 4.67
C MET A 230 14.04 7.36 3.91
N ALA A 231 15.12 7.17 3.14
CA ALA A 231 15.73 8.24 2.35
C ALA A 231 14.81 8.71 1.22
N LEU A 232 14.86 10.01 0.90
CA LEU A 232 14.33 10.53 -0.35
C LEU A 232 15.30 10.15 -1.47
N THR A 233 14.93 9.20 -2.32
CA THR A 233 15.66 8.92 -3.56
C THR A 233 15.34 10.02 -4.57
N VAL A 234 16.29 10.91 -4.79
CA VAL A 234 16.26 11.89 -5.88
C VAL A 234 17.03 11.25 -7.04
N HIS A 235 16.35 10.94 -8.13
CA HIS A 235 17.03 10.60 -9.37
C HIS A 235 17.33 11.92 -10.10
N ASP A 236 18.60 12.29 -10.16
CA ASP A 236 19.13 13.40 -10.95
C ASP A 236 18.98 13.16 -12.45
#